data_AF-A0A9P6ABW6-F1
#
_entry.id   AF-A0A9P6ABW6-F1
#
_cell.length_a   1.000
_cell.length_b   1.000
_cell.length_c   1.000
_cell.angle_alpha   90.00
_cell.angle_beta   90.00
_cell.angle_gamma   90.00
#
_symmetry.space_group_name_H-M   'P 1'
#
loop_
_entity.id
_entity.type
_entity.pdbx_description
1 polymer ?
#
loop_
_entity_poly.entity_id
_entity_poly.type
_entity_poly.pdbx_seq_one_letter_code
_entity_poly.pdbx_strand_id
1 'polypeptide(L)'
;MTTAGEKQYYVIALLTSLFDELPSWWRMGVLYDIACVLHRSMTKWKISPLLLPRIDWGVSVFHAFGHQWPCQCMYHPQKWRGFGFSDGEGCERCWGALKKLGPVLRVLTD
;
A
#
# COMPACT_ATOMS: atom_id res chain seq x y z
N MET A 1 -10.43 -15.06 14.05
CA MET A 1 -9.23 -14.40 13.49
C MET A 1 -8.26 -15.44 12.93
N THR A 2 -8.65 -16.16 11.88
CA THR A 2 -7.85 -17.30 11.33
C THR A 2 -7.78 -17.30 9.80
N THR A 3 -8.26 -16.25 9.13
CA THR A 3 -8.22 -16.16 7.66
C THR A 3 -6.86 -15.67 7.18
N ALA A 4 -6.26 -16.43 6.27
CA ALA A 4 -5.06 -16.07 5.52
C ALA A 4 -5.39 -14.96 4.50
N GLY A 5 -4.43 -14.06 4.27
CA GLY A 5 -4.56 -12.93 3.35
C GLY A 5 -3.95 -11.65 3.91
N GLU A 6 -3.77 -10.64 3.06
CA GLU A 6 -3.33 -9.31 3.47
C GLU A 6 -4.39 -8.65 4.36
N LYS A 7 -4.11 -8.58 5.66
CA LYS A 7 -5.06 -8.04 6.61
C LYS A 7 -4.96 -6.52 6.62
N GLN A 8 -6.05 -5.87 6.20
CA GLN A 8 -6.13 -4.41 6.05
C GLN A 8 -5.77 -3.62 7.32
N TYR A 9 -5.94 -4.19 8.52
CA TYR A 9 -5.63 -3.48 9.75
C TYR A 9 -4.14 -3.17 9.92
N TYR A 10 -3.22 -3.97 9.34
CA TYR A 10 -1.78 -3.70 9.45
C TYR A 10 -1.42 -2.41 8.71
N VAL A 11 -1.84 -2.30 7.45
CA VAL A 11 -1.58 -1.11 6.64
C VAL A 11 -2.32 0.12 7.18
N ILE A 12 -3.53 -0.04 7.73
CA ILE A 12 -4.24 1.07 8.39
C ILE A 12 -3.46 1.58 9.61
N ALA A 13 -2.94 0.68 10.45
CA ALA A 13 -2.15 1.06 11.62
C ALA A 13 -0.84 1.77 11.22
N LEU A 14 -0.14 1.26 10.20
CA LEU A 14 1.08 1.86 9.66
C LEU A 14 0.81 3.26 9.08
N LEU A 15 -0.23 3.40 8.25
CA LEU A 15 -0.59 4.68 7.68
C LEU A 15 -1.02 5.67 8.78
N THR A 16 -1.79 5.24 9.77
CA THR A 16 -2.20 6.12 10.89
C THR A 16 -0.97 6.64 11.63
N SER A 17 -0.08 5.74 12.04
CA SER A 17 1.15 6.10 12.76
C SER A 17 2.04 7.04 11.93
N LEU A 18 2.16 6.79 10.62
CA LEU A 18 2.93 7.66 9.73
C LEU A 18 2.31 9.06 9.62
N PHE A 19 0.99 9.15 9.43
CA PHE A 19 0.31 10.43 9.19
C PHE A 19 0.10 11.27 10.46
N ASP A 20 0.23 10.67 11.65
CA ASP A 20 0.28 11.37 12.93
C ASP A 20 1.59 12.17 13.09
N GLU A 21 2.69 11.68 12.51
CA GLU A 21 4.00 12.34 12.51
C GLU A 21 4.18 13.35 11.37
N LEU A 22 3.25 13.38 10.41
CA LEU A 22 3.34 14.24 9.22
C LEU A 22 2.43 15.46 9.30
N PRO A 23 2.86 16.61 8.75
CA PRO A 23 2.04 17.82 8.74
C PRO A 23 0.65 17.58 8.15
N SER A 24 -0.39 18.13 8.79
CA SER A 24 -1.80 17.88 8.44
C SER A 24 -2.17 18.24 7.00
N TRP A 25 -1.43 19.17 6.39
CA TRP A 25 -1.63 19.61 5.00
C TRP A 25 -0.91 18.75 3.95
N TRP A 26 -0.07 17.79 4.37
CA TRP A 26 0.58 16.88 3.43
C TRP A 26 -0.41 15.89 2.85
N ARG A 27 -0.30 15.69 1.53
CA ARG A 27 -0.92 14.60 0.79
C ARG A 27 0.16 13.64 0.32
N MET A 28 -0.10 12.34 0.38
CA MET A 28 0.85 11.33 -0.08
C MET A 28 0.19 10.32 -1.02
N GLY A 29 0.94 9.92 -2.04
CA GLY A 29 0.60 8.78 -2.87
C GLY A 29 0.94 7.47 -2.15
N VAL A 30 -0.01 6.56 -2.05
CA VAL A 30 0.19 5.21 -1.50
C VAL A 30 0.02 4.19 -2.61
N LEU A 31 1.09 3.45 -2.90
CA LEU A 31 1.05 2.26 -3.76
C LEU A 31 0.95 1.01 -2.89
N TYR A 32 -0.11 0.24 -3.10
CA TYR A 32 -0.34 -1.00 -2.36
C TYR A 32 -1.13 -1.99 -3.20
N ASP A 33 -0.77 -3.27 -3.14
CA ASP A 33 -1.32 -4.34 -3.98
C ASP A 33 -2.85 -4.36 -3.98
N ILE A 34 -3.45 -4.18 -2.80
CA ILE A 34 -4.91 -4.14 -2.62
C ILE A 34 -5.44 -2.74 -2.31
N ALA A 35 -4.76 -1.67 -2.74
CA ALA A 35 -5.16 -0.28 -2.46
C ALA A 35 -6.62 0.01 -2.81
N CYS A 36 -7.13 -0.51 -3.93
CA CYS A 36 -8.53 -0.31 -4.32
C CYS A 36 -9.52 -0.95 -3.34
N VAL A 37 -9.18 -2.12 -2.77
CA VAL A 37 -9.99 -2.81 -1.78
C VAL A 37 -9.91 -2.07 -0.45
N LEU A 38 -8.72 -1.63 -0.06
CA LEU A 38 -8.48 -0.87 1.16
C LEU A 38 -9.22 0.47 1.14
N HIS A 39 -9.06 1.25 0.08
CA HIS A 39 -9.77 2.53 -0.11
C HIS A 39 -11.28 2.33 -0.01
N ARG A 40 -11.82 1.32 -0.72
CA ARG A 40 -13.26 0.98 -0.64
C ARG A 40 -13.69 0.63 0.79
N SER A 41 -12.93 -0.21 1.49
CA SER A 41 -13.23 -0.59 2.87
C SER A 41 -13.22 0.61 3.81
N MET A 42 -12.19 1.43 3.75
CA MET A 42 -12.05 2.61 4.61
C MET A 42 -13.19 3.61 4.37
N THR A 43 -13.54 3.87 3.12
CA THR A 43 -14.66 4.74 2.75
C THR A 43 -16.00 4.18 3.21
N LYS A 44 -16.26 2.88 2.96
CA LYS A 44 -17.54 2.23 3.32
C LYS A 44 -17.77 2.22 4.83
N TRP A 45 -16.74 1.90 5.60
CA TRP A 45 -16.84 1.72 7.05
C TRP A 45 -16.39 2.95 7.86
N LYS A 46 -16.08 4.06 7.16
CA LYS A 46 -15.60 5.32 7.77
C LYS A 46 -14.39 5.09 8.69
N ILE A 47 -13.47 4.22 8.26
CA ILE A 47 -12.23 3.96 9.00
C ILE A 47 -11.27 5.12 8.72
N SER A 48 -10.77 5.75 9.78
CA SER A 48 -9.85 6.89 9.71
C SER A 48 -10.28 7.95 8.69
N PRO A 49 -11.45 8.60 8.89
CA PRO A 49 -12.02 9.52 7.90
C PRO A 49 -11.18 10.78 7.70
N LEU A 50 -10.31 11.13 8.66
CA LEU A 50 -9.37 12.24 8.55
C LEU A 50 -8.16 11.91 7.65
N LEU A 51 -7.85 10.62 7.50
CA LEU A 51 -6.73 10.14 6.71
C LEU A 51 -7.09 10.02 5.22
N LEU A 52 -8.32 9.60 4.91
CA LEU A 52 -8.79 9.38 3.54
C LEU A 52 -8.52 10.56 2.58
N PRO A 53 -8.77 11.84 2.94
CA PRO A 53 -8.53 12.97 2.05
C PRO A 53 -7.04 13.29 1.82
N ARG A 54 -6.15 12.74 2.66
CA ARG A 54 -4.70 12.97 2.63
C ARG A 54 -3.95 11.90 1.82
N ILE A 55 -4.65 10.89 1.28
CA ILE A 55 -4.05 9.80 0.50
C ILE A 55 -4.57 9.83 -0.93
N ASP A 56 -3.64 9.81 -1.89
CA ASP A 56 -3.91 9.43 -3.27
C ASP A 56 -3.59 7.93 -3.41
N TRP A 57 -4.57 7.14 -3.86
CA TRP A 57 -4.47 5.67 -3.86
C TRP A 57 -4.05 5.12 -5.22
N GLY A 58 -3.04 4.25 -5.24
CA GLY A 58 -2.63 3.51 -6.42
C GLY A 58 -2.33 2.04 -6.14
N VAL A 59 -2.52 1.20 -7.15
CA VAL A 59 -2.12 -0.21 -7.14
C VAL A 59 -0.89 -0.34 -8.02
N SER A 60 0.16 -1.04 -7.56
CA SER A 60 1.39 -1.27 -8.32
C SER A 60 1.10 -1.74 -9.75
N VAL A 61 1.92 -1.30 -10.72
CA VAL A 61 1.59 -1.37 -12.16
C VAL A 61 1.18 -2.77 -12.59
N PHE A 62 1.93 -3.80 -12.19
CA PHE A 62 1.61 -5.18 -12.55
C PHE A 62 0.38 -5.70 -11.80
N HIS A 63 0.25 -5.39 -10.52
CA HIS A 63 -0.90 -5.78 -9.70
C HIS A 63 -2.22 -5.20 -10.22
N ALA A 64 -2.20 -3.99 -10.79
CA ALA A 64 -3.39 -3.37 -11.34
C ALA A 64 -4.04 -4.25 -12.43
N PHE A 65 -3.25 -4.90 -13.28
CA PHE A 65 -3.74 -5.82 -14.31
C PHE A 65 -4.34 -7.11 -13.75
N GLY A 66 -3.95 -7.53 -12.54
CA GLY A 66 -4.56 -8.65 -11.81
C GLY A 66 -5.94 -8.32 -11.24
N HIS A 67 -6.34 -7.05 -11.24
CA HIS A 67 -7.62 -6.58 -10.70
C HIS A 67 -8.68 -6.36 -11.80
N GLN A 68 -9.92 -6.13 -11.39
CA GLN A 68 -11.03 -5.81 -12.29
C GLN A 68 -10.75 -4.55 -13.11
N TRP A 69 -11.34 -4.45 -14.30
CA TRP A 69 -11.18 -3.32 -15.24
C TRP A 69 -11.31 -1.93 -14.59
N PRO A 70 -12.28 -1.65 -13.68
CA PRO A 70 -12.35 -0.36 -13.02
C PRO A 70 -11.10 -0.01 -12.21
N CYS A 71 -10.43 -1.02 -11.61
CA CYS A 71 -9.20 -0.82 -10.85
C CYS A 71 -8.05 -0.38 -11.77
N GLN A 72 -7.95 -1.00 -12.94
CA GLN A 72 -6.96 -0.63 -13.97
C GLN A 72 -7.17 0.79 -14.50
N CYS A 73 -8.42 1.29 -14.49
CA CYS A 73 -8.72 2.65 -14.92
C CYS A 73 -8.48 3.68 -13.81
N MET A 74 -8.90 3.36 -12.58
CA MET A 74 -8.97 4.34 -11.49
C MET A 74 -7.74 4.38 -10.59
N TYR A 75 -7.04 3.26 -10.42
CA TYR A 75 -5.95 3.09 -9.45
C TYR A 75 -4.59 2.82 -10.10
N HIS A 76 -4.50 2.83 -11.43
CA HIS A 76 -3.22 2.61 -12.12
C HIS A 76 -2.33 3.86 -11.99
N PRO A 77 -1.12 3.75 -11.43
CA PRO A 77 -0.30 4.91 -11.03
C PRO A 77 0.12 5.77 -12.23
N GLN A 78 0.34 5.15 -13.39
CA GLN A 78 0.66 5.90 -14.63
C GLN A 78 -0.52 6.73 -15.17
N LYS A 79 -1.73 6.55 -14.63
CA LYS A 79 -2.91 7.37 -14.98
C LYS A 79 -3.14 8.52 -14.00
N TRP A 80 -2.37 8.58 -12.91
CA TRP A 80 -2.50 9.57 -11.86
C TRP A 80 -1.26 10.45 -11.74
N ARG A 81 -1.47 11.76 -11.66
CA ARG A 81 -0.39 12.69 -11.34
C ARG A 81 0.01 12.51 -9.87
N GLY A 82 1.30 12.54 -9.59
CA GLY A 82 1.85 12.41 -8.22
C GLY A 82 2.65 11.13 -7.98
N PHE A 83 2.43 10.07 -8.75
CA PHE A 83 3.21 8.82 -8.63
C PHE A 83 4.47 8.78 -9.51
N GLY A 84 4.65 9.77 -10.40
CA GLY A 84 5.77 9.82 -11.32
C GLY A 84 5.84 8.56 -12.21
N PHE A 85 7.05 8.02 -12.38
CA PHE A 85 7.29 6.77 -13.09
C PHE A 85 7.46 5.56 -12.16
N SER A 86 7.01 5.68 -10.90
CA SER A 86 7.07 4.55 -9.97
C SER A 86 6.12 3.44 -10.42
N ASP A 87 6.61 2.21 -10.42
CA ASP A 87 5.79 1.02 -10.66
C ASP A 87 5.24 0.38 -9.39
N GLY A 88 5.70 0.83 -8.21
CA GLY A 88 5.26 0.32 -6.92
C GLY A 88 5.92 -0.98 -6.46
N GLU A 89 6.90 -1.51 -7.18
CA GLU A 89 7.53 -2.82 -6.92
C GLU A 89 8.86 -2.70 -6.13
N GLY A 90 9.12 -1.54 -5.52
CA GLY A 90 10.40 -1.25 -4.87
C GLY A 90 10.66 -2.17 -3.67
N CYS A 91 9.64 -2.37 -2.84
CA CYS A 91 9.71 -3.21 -1.65
C CYS A 91 9.98 -4.69 -2.01
N GLU A 92 9.32 -5.17 -3.06
CA GLU A 92 9.37 -6.53 -3.57
C GLU A 92 10.75 -6.82 -4.18
N ARG A 93 11.33 -5.85 -4.90
CA ARG A 93 12.72 -5.96 -5.40
C ARG A 93 13.74 -5.97 -4.28
N CYS A 94 13.63 -5.05 -3.33
CA CYS A 94 14.50 -4.99 -2.17
C CYS A 94 14.42 -6.30 -1.38
N TRP A 95 13.22 -6.78 -1.11
CA TRP A 95 12.99 -8.08 -0.49
C TRP A 95 13.58 -9.21 -1.33
N GLY A 96 13.36 -9.20 -2.65
CA GLY A 96 13.90 -10.20 -3.57
C GLY A 96 15.43 -10.29 -3.55
N ALA A 97 16.12 -9.16 -3.41
CA ALA A 97 17.57 -9.10 -3.24
C ALA A 97 18.02 -9.59 -1.85
N LEU A 98 17.30 -9.20 -0.79
CA LEU A 98 17.66 -9.48 0.60
C LEU A 98 17.23 -10.86 1.10
N LYS A 99 16.24 -11.52 0.46
CA LYS A 99 15.64 -12.77 0.99
C LYS A 99 16.64 -13.90 1.23
N LYS A 100 17.76 -13.91 0.51
CA LYS A 100 18.85 -14.89 0.70
C LYS A 100 19.56 -14.73 2.05
N LEU A 101 19.51 -13.54 2.64
CA LEU A 101 20.11 -13.26 3.95
C LEU A 101 19.21 -13.70 5.11
N GLY A 102 17.90 -13.86 4.88
CA GLY A 102 16.93 -14.24 5.90
C GLY A 102 17.32 -15.49 6.71
N PRO A 103 17.71 -16.61 6.07
CA PRO A 103 18.17 -17.80 6.80
C PRO A 103 19.41 -17.56 7.66
N VAL A 104 20.38 -16.79 7.16
CA VAL A 104 21.64 -16.51 7.87
C VAL A 104 21.40 -15.60 9.08
N LEU A 105 20.58 -14.57 8.93
CA LEU A 105 20.29 -13.61 9.97
C LEU A 105 19.47 -14.20 11.13
N ARG A 106 18.60 -15.18 10.85
CA ARG A 106 17.81 -15.85 11.91
C ARG A 106 18.66 -16.66 12.88
N VAL A 107 19.73 -17.29 12.39
CA VAL A 107 20.65 -18.08 13.23
C VAL A 107 21.52 -17.20 14.14
N LEU A 108 21.68 -15.92 13.80
CA LEU A 108 22.47 -14.96 14.60
C LEU A 108 21.65 -14.24 15.68
N THR A 109 20.32 -14.38 15.66
CA THR A 109 19.41 -13.73 16.62
C THR A 109 18.79 -14.71 17.61
N ASP A 110 19.09 -16.01 17.48
CA ASP A 110 18.72 -17.10 18.40
C ASP A 110 19.96 -17.54 19.21
#